data_AF-A0AA36J3Z8-F1
#
_entry.id   AF-A0AA36J3Z8-F1
#
_cell.length_a   1.000
_cell.length_b   1.000
_cell.length_c   1.000
_cell.angle_alpha   90.00
_cell.angle_beta   90.00
_cell.angle_gamma   90.00
#
_symmetry.space_group_name_H-M   'P 1'
#
loop_
_entity.id
_entity.type
_entity.pdbx_description
1 polymer ?
#
loop_
_entity_poly.entity_id
_entity_poly.type
_entity_poly.pdbx_seq_one_letter_code
_entity_poly.pdbx_strand_id
1 'polypeptide(L)'
;DAARSLAVQLVLSPTHRVGERCGFRIFPGPASSCFKMMMHLVHPDKCTDPRAGEAFGEMQSMKSLAVVGDPDATRQRPMTELEGLLHRALCKIRDPVETAAEVSNFCDGLLRRRKRLERSVCQEALARLQWLNLNDANPEEAESVRELQRIFAQEETEAKEQTEAHEPAETEAHEPAEKPAEAQEETEAQEAHEPAE
;
A
#
# COMPACT_ATOMS: atom_id res chain seq x y z
N ASP A 1 22.44 4.13 -1.74
CA ASP A 1 23.03 2.85 -2.22
C ASP A 1 22.08 1.67 -2.19
N ALA A 2 21.37 1.39 -1.09
CA ALA A 2 20.41 0.28 -1.02
C ALA A 2 19.40 0.22 -2.20
N ALA A 3 18.79 1.36 -2.57
CA ALA A 3 17.89 1.42 -3.72
C ALA A 3 18.58 1.06 -5.05
N ARG A 4 19.86 1.39 -5.22
CA ARG A 4 20.59 1.08 -6.45
C ARG A 4 20.90 -0.41 -6.56
N SER A 5 21.35 -1.05 -5.48
CA SER A 5 21.56 -2.50 -5.45
C SER A 5 20.27 -3.29 -5.68
N LEU A 6 19.14 -2.83 -5.11
CA LEU A 6 17.83 -3.44 -5.37
C LEU A 6 17.38 -3.27 -6.84
N ALA A 7 17.66 -2.12 -7.45
CA ALA A 7 17.42 -1.90 -8.87
C ALA A 7 18.25 -2.85 -9.76
N VAL A 8 19.53 -3.06 -9.43
CA VAL A 8 20.39 -4.03 -10.12
C VAL A 8 19.82 -5.44 -10.01
N GLN A 9 19.41 -5.87 -8.81
CA GLN A 9 18.77 -7.17 -8.62
C GLN A 9 17.48 -7.32 -9.41
N LEU A 10 16.66 -6.27 -9.46
CA LEU A 10 15.38 -6.29 -10.19
C LEU A 10 15.60 -6.46 -11.69
N VAL A 11 16.52 -5.70 -12.27
CA VAL A 11 16.86 -5.77 -13.70
C VAL A 11 17.40 -7.14 -14.07
N LEU A 12 18.27 -7.71 -13.24
CA LEU A 12 18.93 -9.01 -13.51
C LEU A 12 18.07 -10.20 -13.08
N SER A 13 16.84 -9.97 -12.63
CA SER A 13 15.98 -11.04 -12.14
C SER A 13 15.35 -11.82 -13.29
N PRO A 14 15.57 -13.14 -13.39
CA PRO A 14 15.04 -13.96 -14.49
C PRO A 14 13.51 -14.12 -14.44
N THR A 15 12.90 -13.89 -13.28
CA THR A 15 11.45 -14.06 -13.07
C THR A 15 10.64 -12.82 -13.44
N HIS A 16 11.29 -11.66 -13.55
CA HIS A 16 10.60 -10.39 -13.78
C HIS A 16 10.43 -10.10 -15.26
N ARG A 17 9.25 -9.59 -15.62
CA ARG A 17 8.92 -9.15 -16.99
C ARG A 17 9.57 -7.80 -17.30
N VAL A 18 9.67 -7.46 -18.59
CA VAL A 18 10.28 -6.20 -19.05
C VAL A 18 9.70 -4.96 -18.34
N GLY A 19 8.37 -4.86 -18.21
CA GLY A 19 7.73 -3.71 -17.54
C GLY A 19 8.10 -3.59 -16.05
N GLU A 20 8.30 -4.72 -15.38
CA GLU A 20 8.72 -4.79 -13.97
C GLU A 20 10.19 -4.39 -13.84
N ARG A 21 11.06 -4.95 -14.70
CA ARG A 21 12.48 -4.60 -14.78
C ARG A 21 12.69 -3.12 -15.11
N CYS A 22 11.79 -2.51 -15.90
CA CYS A 22 11.81 -1.08 -16.22
C CYS A 22 11.18 -0.20 -15.12
N GLY A 23 10.65 -0.80 -14.05
CA GLY A 23 10.07 -0.09 -12.91
C GLY A 23 8.74 0.59 -13.19
N PHE A 24 7.92 0.08 -14.11
CA PHE A 24 6.64 0.72 -14.48
C PHE A 24 5.64 0.84 -13.32
N ARG A 25 5.74 -0.06 -12.35
CA ARG A 25 4.93 -0.02 -11.12
C ARG A 25 5.52 0.88 -10.03
N ILE A 26 6.83 1.12 -10.09
CA ILE A 26 7.58 1.85 -9.06
C ILE A 26 7.62 3.35 -9.39
N PHE A 27 7.78 3.68 -10.66
CA PHE A 27 7.90 5.05 -11.12
C PHE A 27 6.60 5.58 -11.74
N PRO A 28 6.21 6.82 -11.42
CA PRO A 28 5.09 7.46 -12.06
C PRO A 28 5.46 7.92 -13.48
N GLY A 29 4.45 8.07 -14.34
CA GLY A 29 4.57 8.66 -15.67
C GLY A 29 4.68 7.66 -16.82
N PRO A 30 5.12 8.11 -18.02
CA PRO A 30 5.16 7.27 -19.21
C PRO A 30 6.31 6.25 -19.16
N ALA A 31 6.22 5.20 -19.97
CA ALA A 31 7.21 4.12 -20.05
C ALA A 31 8.66 4.61 -20.23
N SER A 32 8.83 5.63 -21.08
CA SER A 32 10.13 6.28 -21.34
C SER A 32 10.72 6.98 -20.11
N SER A 33 9.87 7.51 -19.23
CA SER A 33 10.29 8.13 -17.96
C SER A 33 10.74 7.06 -16.97
N CYS A 34 9.93 6.02 -16.78
CA CYS A 34 10.26 4.90 -15.89
C CYS A 34 11.59 4.25 -16.29
N PHE A 35 11.77 4.00 -17.58
CA PHE A 35 13.01 3.47 -18.13
C PHE A 35 14.22 4.37 -17.82
N LYS A 36 14.11 5.69 -18.03
CA LYS A 36 15.18 6.65 -17.73
C LYS A 36 15.52 6.68 -16.24
N MET A 37 14.52 6.63 -15.36
CA MET A 37 14.72 6.59 -13.92
C MET A 37 15.44 5.31 -13.49
N MET A 38 15.02 4.16 -14.02
CA MET A 38 15.68 2.88 -13.74
C MET A 38 17.13 2.88 -14.25
N MET A 39 17.37 3.36 -15.48
CA MET A 39 18.71 3.54 -16.05
C MET A 39 19.61 4.40 -15.16
N HIS A 40 19.06 5.44 -14.54
CA HIS A 40 19.83 6.29 -13.63
C HIS A 40 20.23 5.58 -12.33
N LEU A 41 19.39 4.66 -11.84
CA LEU A 41 19.68 3.89 -10.64
C LEU A 41 20.82 2.89 -10.86
N VAL A 42 20.79 2.19 -12.00
CA VAL A 42 21.76 1.13 -12.33
C VAL A 42 23.00 1.61 -13.07
N HIS A 43 23.14 2.91 -13.35
CA HIS A 43 24.32 3.44 -14.04
C HIS A 43 25.62 3.11 -13.28
N PRO A 44 26.65 2.54 -13.94
CA PRO A 44 27.87 2.08 -13.26
C PRO A 44 28.61 3.21 -12.53
N ASP A 45 28.65 4.43 -13.09
CA ASP A 45 29.28 5.57 -12.42
C ASP A 45 28.61 6.01 -11.11
N LYS A 46 27.34 5.63 -10.91
CA LYS A 46 26.53 6.06 -9.76
C LYS A 46 26.17 4.92 -8.82
N CYS A 47 26.40 3.68 -9.23
CA CYS A 47 26.04 2.48 -8.50
C CYS A 47 27.33 1.74 -8.11
N THR A 48 27.50 1.53 -6.81
CA THR A 48 28.66 0.81 -6.26
C THR A 48 28.54 -0.71 -6.38
N ASP A 49 27.41 -1.22 -6.86
CA ASP A 49 27.19 -2.65 -7.04
C ASP A 49 28.07 -3.19 -8.20
N PRO A 50 28.86 -4.26 -8.00
CA PRO A 50 29.75 -4.78 -9.03
C PRO A 50 29.00 -5.27 -10.28
N ARG A 51 27.70 -5.56 -10.16
CA ARG A 51 26.84 -6.01 -11.27
C ARG A 51 26.13 -4.86 -11.98
N ALA A 52 26.38 -3.61 -11.60
CA ALA A 52 25.77 -2.44 -12.24
C ALA A 52 26.02 -2.39 -13.75
N GLY A 53 27.22 -2.77 -14.21
CA GLY A 53 27.54 -2.83 -15.64
C GLY A 53 26.69 -3.86 -16.40
N GLU A 54 26.47 -5.04 -15.81
CA GLU A 54 25.61 -6.11 -16.35
C GLU A 54 24.16 -5.63 -16.44
N ALA A 55 23.63 -5.05 -15.35
CA ALA A 55 22.28 -4.52 -15.30
C ALA A 55 22.07 -3.36 -16.29
N PHE A 56 23.07 -2.47 -16.43
CA PHE A 56 23.00 -1.37 -17.37
C PHE A 56 22.97 -1.87 -18.83
N GLY A 57 23.76 -2.90 -19.15
CA GLY A 57 23.73 -3.56 -20.46
C GLY A 57 22.37 -4.22 -20.75
N GLU A 58 21.81 -4.92 -19.77
CA GLU A 58 20.48 -5.55 -19.89
C GLU A 58 19.37 -4.50 -20.08
N MET A 59 19.45 -3.37 -19.37
CA MET A 59 18.51 -2.27 -19.59
C MET A 59 18.63 -1.68 -20.99
N GLN A 60 19.84 -1.54 -21.54
CA GLN A 60 20.01 -1.07 -22.92
C GLN A 60 19.40 -2.01 -23.95
N SER A 61 19.52 -3.33 -23.75
CA SER A 61 18.92 -4.33 -24.65
C SER A 61 17.39 -4.26 -24.66
N MET A 62 16.78 -3.90 -23.53
CA MET A 62 15.33 -3.74 -23.39
C MET A 62 14.77 -2.40 -23.87
N LYS A 63 15.60 -1.44 -24.31
CA LYS A 63 15.17 -0.08 -24.65
C LYS A 63 14.03 -0.03 -25.67
N SER A 64 14.09 -0.84 -26.73
CA SER A 64 13.03 -0.90 -27.76
C SER A 64 11.72 -1.43 -27.19
N LEU A 65 11.78 -2.46 -26.34
CA LEU A 65 10.63 -3.08 -25.70
C LEU A 65 9.98 -2.16 -24.65
N ALA A 66 10.80 -1.40 -23.93
CA ALA A 66 10.32 -0.45 -22.94
C ALA A 66 9.52 0.70 -23.55
N VAL A 67 9.84 1.13 -24.77
CA VAL A 67 9.13 2.23 -25.46
C VAL A 67 7.73 1.81 -25.93
N VAL A 68 7.53 0.53 -26.23
CA VAL A 68 6.25 -0.02 -26.70
C VAL A 68 5.39 -0.58 -25.55
N GLY A 69 5.99 -0.80 -24.37
CA GLY A 69 5.29 -1.34 -23.23
C GLY A 69 4.24 -0.38 -22.66
N ASP A 70 3.10 -0.94 -22.24
CA ASP A 70 2.03 -0.22 -21.55
C ASP A 70 2.25 -0.24 -20.02
N PRO A 71 2.61 0.90 -19.41
CA PRO A 71 2.79 0.99 -17.97
C PRO A 71 1.50 0.72 -17.19
N ASP A 72 0.34 1.10 -17.73
CA ASP A 72 -0.92 1.08 -17.00
C ASP A 72 -1.43 -0.36 -16.84
N ALA A 73 -1.31 -1.18 -17.89
CA ALA A 73 -1.54 -2.63 -17.79
C ALA A 73 -0.63 -3.31 -16.74
N THR A 74 0.60 -2.83 -16.59
CA THR A 74 1.55 -3.38 -15.61
C THR A 74 1.22 -2.93 -14.19
N ARG A 75 0.77 -1.68 -14.00
CA ARG A 75 0.41 -1.08 -12.69
C ARG A 75 -0.79 -1.73 -12.02
N GLN A 76 -1.72 -2.29 -12.80
CA GLN A 76 -2.90 -2.97 -12.25
C GLN A 76 -2.55 -4.26 -11.48
N ARG A 77 -1.31 -4.77 -11.61
CA ARG A 77 -0.87 -6.01 -10.96
C ARG A 77 -0.16 -5.75 -9.63
N PRO A 78 -0.26 -6.65 -8.64
CA PRO A 78 0.39 -6.48 -7.34
C PRO A 78 1.91 -6.49 -7.48
N MET A 79 2.58 -5.55 -6.82
CA MET A 79 4.05 -5.49 -6.79
C MET A 79 4.64 -6.79 -6.25
N THR A 80 5.77 -7.20 -6.83
CA THR A 80 6.59 -8.26 -6.24
C THR A 80 7.29 -7.75 -4.98
N GLU A 81 7.82 -8.67 -4.17
CA GLU A 81 8.58 -8.32 -2.98
C GLU A 81 9.76 -7.40 -3.30
N LEU A 82 10.48 -7.68 -4.39
CA LEU A 82 11.63 -6.90 -4.83
C LEU A 82 11.24 -5.50 -5.30
N GLU A 83 10.15 -5.37 -6.06
CA GLU A 83 9.58 -4.07 -6.45
C GLU A 83 9.18 -3.26 -5.19
N GLY A 84 8.54 -3.90 -4.21
CA GLY A 84 8.13 -3.27 -2.96
C GLY A 84 9.29 -2.86 -2.06
N LEU A 85 10.40 -3.60 -2.05
CA LEU A 85 11.63 -3.22 -1.36
C LEU A 85 12.30 -2.02 -2.03
N LEU A 86 12.39 -2.03 -3.36
CA LEU A 86 12.95 -0.92 -4.13
C LEU A 86 12.12 0.36 -3.94
N HIS A 87 10.80 0.28 -4.07
CA HIS A 87 9.90 1.41 -3.85
C HIS A 87 10.09 2.02 -2.46
N ARG A 88 10.10 1.20 -1.41
CA ARG A 88 10.35 1.67 -0.03
C ARG A 88 11.73 2.31 0.14
N ALA A 89 12.77 1.74 -0.47
CA ALA A 89 14.10 2.32 -0.43
C ALA A 89 14.17 3.68 -1.11
N LEU A 90 13.41 3.88 -2.19
CA LEU A 90 13.30 5.16 -2.89
C LEU A 90 12.52 6.19 -2.07
N CYS A 91 11.41 5.81 -1.42
CA CYS A 91 10.65 6.69 -0.53
C CYS A 91 11.51 7.21 0.64
N LYS A 92 12.35 6.37 1.24
CA LYS A 92 13.28 6.78 2.31
C LYS A 92 14.30 7.85 1.88
N ILE A 93 14.64 7.88 0.59
CA ILE A 93 15.57 8.89 0.04
C ILE A 93 14.82 10.17 -0.30
N ARG A 94 13.55 10.07 -0.69
CA ARG A 94 12.73 11.21 -1.12
C ARG A 94 12.31 12.09 0.06
N ASP A 95 12.02 11.49 1.22
CA ASP A 95 11.47 12.21 2.37
C ASP A 95 12.14 11.83 3.70
N PRO A 96 13.16 12.58 4.17
CA PRO A 96 13.65 12.41 5.54
C PRO A 96 12.67 12.95 6.59
N VAL A 97 11.62 13.70 6.21
CA VAL A 97 10.70 14.40 7.12
C VAL A 97 9.29 13.77 7.16
N GLU A 98 8.81 13.17 6.06
CA GLU A 98 7.45 12.58 5.99
C GLU A 98 7.42 11.07 6.31
N THR A 99 8.55 10.36 6.16
CA THR A 99 8.62 8.91 6.40
C THR A 99 8.46 8.49 7.86
N ALA A 100 8.67 9.38 8.83
CA ALA A 100 8.47 9.06 10.25
C ALA A 100 6.99 8.93 10.60
N ALA A 101 6.14 9.84 10.10
CA ALA A 101 4.72 9.87 10.42
C ALA A 101 3.94 8.75 9.70
N GLU A 102 4.24 8.49 8.42
CA GLU A 102 3.57 7.42 7.67
C GLU A 102 3.99 6.02 8.13
N VAL A 103 5.27 5.82 8.47
CA VAL A 103 5.73 4.56 9.07
C VAL A 103 5.19 4.39 10.48
N SER A 104 5.08 5.46 11.28
CA SER A 104 4.40 5.41 12.59
C SER A 104 2.93 5.03 12.43
N ASN A 105 2.19 5.69 11.54
CA ASN A 105 0.77 5.40 11.31
C ASN A 105 0.54 3.99 10.74
N PHE A 106 1.43 3.49 9.88
CA PHE A 106 1.36 2.12 9.36
C PHE A 106 1.75 1.09 10.43
N CYS A 107 2.80 1.33 11.23
CA CYS A 107 3.18 0.50 12.37
C CYS A 107 2.08 0.45 13.43
N ASP A 108 1.46 1.59 13.75
CA ASP A 108 0.30 1.68 14.64
C ASP A 108 -0.90 0.93 14.06
N GLY A 109 -1.13 1.02 12.75
CA GLY A 109 -2.15 0.23 12.04
C GLY A 109 -1.90 -1.28 12.13
N LEU A 110 -0.64 -1.72 11.96
CA LEU A 110 -0.24 -3.12 12.10
C LEU A 110 -0.32 -3.61 13.55
N LEU A 111 0.07 -2.79 14.53
CA LEU A 111 -0.08 -3.07 15.96
C LEU A 111 -1.55 -3.19 16.35
N ARG A 112 -2.42 -2.28 15.87
CA ARG A 112 -3.87 -2.37 16.09
C ARG A 112 -4.49 -3.61 15.42
N ARG A 113 -4.00 -4.01 14.24
CA ARG A 113 -4.45 -5.23 13.56
C ARG A 113 -3.97 -6.50 14.27
N ARG A 114 -2.72 -6.51 14.75
CA ARG A 114 -2.15 -7.58 15.57
C ARG A 114 -2.90 -7.73 16.89
N LYS A 115 -3.15 -6.64 17.63
CA LYS A 115 -3.96 -6.66 18.87
C LYS A 115 -5.39 -7.17 18.62
N ARG A 116 -6.00 -6.82 17.48
CA ARG A 116 -7.32 -7.36 17.08
C ARG A 116 -7.28 -8.86 16.81
N LEU A 117 -6.24 -9.35 16.12
CA LEU A 117 -6.05 -10.77 15.89
C LEU A 117 -5.75 -11.52 17.20
N GLU A 118 -4.92 -10.98 18.07
CA GLU A 118 -4.65 -11.53 19.41
C GLU A 118 -5.93 -11.60 20.24
N ARG A 119 -6.76 -10.54 20.25
CA ARG A 119 -8.09 -10.57 20.90
C ARG A 119 -9.02 -11.61 20.29
N SER A 120 -9.04 -11.75 18.97
CA SER A 120 -9.87 -12.77 18.29
C SER A 120 -9.43 -14.19 18.65
N VAL A 121 -8.12 -14.45 18.69
CA VAL A 121 -7.56 -15.76 19.06
C VAL A 121 -7.82 -16.05 20.53
N CYS A 122 -7.68 -15.05 21.42
CA CYS A 122 -8.01 -15.20 22.83
C CYS A 122 -9.51 -15.38 23.08
N GLN A 123 -10.39 -14.70 22.34
CA GLN A 123 -11.83 -14.91 22.42
C GLN A 123 -12.23 -16.32 21.92
N GLU A 124 -11.61 -16.80 20.85
CA GLU A 124 -11.83 -18.18 20.38
C GLU A 124 -11.31 -19.20 21.39
N ALA A 125 -10.15 -18.96 22.01
CA ALA A 125 -9.61 -19.80 23.07
C ALA A 125 -10.51 -19.79 24.32
N LEU A 126 -11.04 -18.63 24.73
CA LEU A 126 -12.00 -18.51 25.83
C LEU A 126 -13.32 -19.22 25.51
N ALA A 127 -13.85 -19.08 24.29
CA ALA A 127 -15.04 -19.79 23.87
C ALA A 127 -14.82 -21.32 23.85
N ARG A 128 -13.65 -21.78 23.38
CA ARG A 128 -13.25 -23.19 23.45
C ARG A 128 -13.12 -23.69 24.88
N LEU A 129 -12.50 -22.92 25.76
CA LEU A 129 -12.38 -23.28 27.18
C LEU A 129 -13.73 -23.25 27.90
N GLN A 130 -14.62 -22.31 27.60
CA GLN A 130 -15.99 -22.29 28.12
C GLN A 130 -16.80 -23.49 27.63
N TRP A 131 -16.64 -23.87 26.37
CA TRP A 131 -17.27 -25.07 25.80
C TRP A 131 -16.71 -26.36 26.42
N LEU A 132 -15.40 -26.42 26.68
CA LEU A 132 -14.77 -27.54 27.38
C LEU A 132 -15.19 -27.61 28.86
N ASN A 133 -15.30 -26.48 29.55
CA ASN A 133 -15.76 -26.40 30.95
C ASN A 133 -17.25 -26.79 31.11
N LEU A 134 -18.04 -26.74 30.03
CA LEU A 134 -19.41 -27.28 29.98
C LEU A 134 -19.45 -28.81 29.80
N ASN A 135 -18.34 -29.44 29.38
CA ASN A 135 -18.29 -30.86 29.02
C ASN A 135 -17.33 -31.69 29.91
N ASP A 136 -16.30 -31.10 30.51
CA ASP A 136 -15.40 -31.76 31.46
C ASP A 136 -14.89 -30.75 32.49
N ALA A 137 -15.26 -30.94 33.77
CA ALA A 137 -14.95 -30.03 34.86
C ALA A 137 -13.52 -30.23 35.39
N ASN A 138 -12.54 -29.50 34.85
CA ASN A 138 -11.23 -29.33 35.47
C ASN A 138 -11.15 -27.95 36.17
N PRO A 139 -11.07 -27.87 37.52
CA PRO A 139 -11.16 -26.61 38.26
C PRO A 139 -9.99 -25.64 38.03
N GLU A 140 -8.79 -26.12 37.69
CA GLU A 140 -7.62 -25.28 37.43
C GLU A 140 -7.74 -24.51 36.09
N GLU A 141 -8.38 -25.13 35.09
CA GLU A 141 -8.66 -24.48 33.80
C GLU A 141 -9.76 -23.41 33.94
N ALA A 142 -10.72 -23.62 34.84
CA ALA A 142 -11.77 -22.65 35.14
C ALA A 142 -11.22 -21.37 35.79
N GLU A 143 -10.16 -21.47 36.59
CA GLU A 143 -9.50 -20.32 37.22
C GLU A 143 -8.71 -19.50 36.19
N SER A 144 -8.00 -20.17 35.28
CA SER A 144 -7.29 -19.53 34.15
C SER A 144 -8.25 -18.77 33.22
N VAL A 145 -9.45 -19.32 32.98
CA VAL A 145 -10.51 -18.64 32.20
C VAL A 145 -11.02 -17.38 32.90
N ARG A 146 -11.22 -17.43 34.22
CA ARG A 146 -11.67 -16.27 35.01
C ARG A 146 -10.62 -15.16 35.06
N GLU A 147 -9.34 -15.54 35.14
CA GLU A 147 -8.24 -14.57 35.12
C GLU A 147 -8.14 -13.86 33.75
N LEU A 148 -8.24 -14.61 32.65
CA LEU A 148 -8.29 -14.04 31.31
C LEU A 148 -9.51 -13.11 31.11
N GLN A 149 -10.68 -13.48 31.63
CA GLN A 149 -11.87 -12.61 31.59
C GLN A 149 -11.67 -11.30 32.36
N ARG A 150 -10.98 -11.33 33.52
CA ARG A 150 -10.67 -10.13 34.29
C ARG A 150 -9.72 -9.21 33.53
N ILE A 151 -8.69 -9.75 32.88
CA ILE A 151 -7.74 -8.98 32.06
C ILE A 151 -8.47 -8.28 30.90
N PHE A 152 -9.37 -8.99 30.20
CA PHE A 152 -10.15 -8.38 29.12
C PHE A 152 -11.10 -7.28 29.58
N ALA A 153 -11.76 -7.45 30.74
CA ALA A 153 -12.64 -6.44 31.29
C ALA A 153 -11.87 -5.15 31.67
N GLN A 154 -10.66 -5.30 32.20
CA GLN A 154 -9.80 -4.17 32.58
C GLN A 154 -9.24 -3.42 31.36
N GLU A 155 -8.85 -4.15 30.30
CA GLU A 155 -8.43 -3.52 29.04
C GLU A 155 -9.57 -2.77 28.32
N GLU A 156 -10.83 -3.22 28.46
CA GLU A 156 -11.98 -2.54 27.86
C GLU A 156 -12.31 -1.22 28.57
N THR A 157 -12.14 -1.17 29.89
CA THR A 157 -12.29 0.08 30.66
C THR A 157 -11.21 1.10 30.33
N GLU A 158 -9.95 0.68 30.23
CA GLU A 158 -8.83 1.57 29.85
C GLU A 158 -8.96 2.10 28.42
N ALA A 159 -9.54 1.30 27.51
CA ALA A 159 -9.79 1.73 26.14
C ALA A 159 -10.92 2.78 26.04
N LYS A 160 -11.93 2.74 26.92
CA LYS A 160 -13.04 3.72 26.94
C LYS A 160 -12.61 5.07 27.49
N GLU A 161 -11.78 5.09 28.55
CA GLU A 161 -11.25 6.34 29.13
C GLU A 161 -10.34 7.10 28.15
N GLN A 162 -9.61 6.42 27.27
CA GLN A 162 -8.77 7.08 26.26
C GLN A 162 -9.56 7.69 25.09
N THR A 163 -10.79 7.22 24.83
CA THR A 163 -11.65 7.77 23.76
C THR A 163 -12.43 9.02 24.19
N GLU A 164 -12.77 9.19 25.48
CA GLU A 164 -13.47 10.38 25.98
C GLU A 164 -12.55 11.61 26.13
N ALA A 165 -11.22 11.43 26.21
CA ALA A 165 -10.28 12.55 26.32
C ALA A 165 -10.04 13.32 25.00
N HIS A 166 -10.69 12.93 23.89
CA HIS A 166 -10.46 13.48 22.56
C HIS A 166 -11.75 13.79 21.79
N GLU A 167 -12.74 14.41 22.45
CA GLU A 167 -13.85 15.09 21.77
C GLU A 167 -13.43 16.50 21.32
N PRO A 168 -13.39 16.82 20.01
CA PRO A 168 -13.22 18.19 19.55
C PRO A 168 -14.54 18.95 19.69
N ALA A 169 -14.46 20.15 20.30
CA ALA A 169 -15.56 21.08 20.45
C ALA A 169 -16.26 21.38 19.11
N GLU A 170 -17.58 21.26 19.12
CA GLU A 170 -18.51 21.63 18.06
C GLU A 170 -18.24 23.07 17.56
N THR A 171 -18.18 23.25 16.24
CA THR A 171 -18.26 24.58 15.62
C THR A 171 -19.54 24.69 14.81
N GLU A 172 -20.22 25.81 15.07
CA GLU A 172 -21.57 26.16 14.70
C GLU A 172 -21.79 26.34 13.19
N ALA A 173 -22.98 25.91 12.77
CA ALA A 173 -23.90 26.51 11.81
C ALA A 173 -23.36 27.46 10.72
N HIS A 174 -23.57 27.09 9.46
CA HIS A 174 -23.92 28.03 8.40
C HIS A 174 -25.03 27.48 7.50
N GLU A 175 -26.07 28.31 7.32
CA GLU A 175 -27.35 28.10 6.62
C GLU A 175 -27.27 27.62 5.15
N PRO A 176 -28.32 26.96 4.64
CA PRO A 176 -28.50 26.69 3.22
C PRO A 176 -29.27 27.85 2.54
N ALA A 177 -28.69 28.45 1.50
CA ALA A 177 -29.38 29.40 0.64
C ALA A 177 -29.97 28.72 -0.61
N GLU A 178 -31.16 29.19 -0.97
CA GLU A 178 -32.16 28.64 -1.88
C GLU A 178 -31.76 28.58 -3.37
N LYS A 179 -32.34 27.59 -4.07
CA LYS A 179 -32.66 27.58 -5.51
C LYS A 179 -33.70 28.69 -5.83
N PRO A 180 -33.93 29.17 -7.09
CA PRO A 180 -34.29 28.30 -8.22
C PRO A 180 -34.08 28.83 -9.68
N ALA A 181 -34.43 27.93 -10.63
CA ALA A 181 -34.99 28.16 -11.98
C ALA A 181 -34.10 28.79 -13.07
N GLU A 182 -34.21 28.58 -14.39
CA GLU A 182 -34.88 27.67 -15.35
C GLU A 182 -34.35 28.06 -16.77
N ALA A 183 -34.76 27.32 -17.82
CA ALA A 183 -34.66 27.58 -19.28
C ALA A 183 -33.33 27.20 -19.99
N GLN A 184 -33.28 26.17 -20.85
CA GLN A 184 -33.87 25.95 -22.21
C GLN A 184 -33.09 26.65 -23.36
N GLU A 185 -32.50 25.86 -24.24
CA GLU A 185 -32.43 25.99 -25.72
C GLU A 185 -31.62 24.78 -26.23
N GLU A 186 -32.23 23.73 -26.78
CA GLU A 186 -32.56 23.58 -28.22
C GLU A 186 -31.44 24.04 -29.16
N THR A 187 -30.80 23.09 -29.84
CA THR A 187 -30.48 23.23 -31.27
C THR A 187 -30.27 21.86 -31.90
N GLU A 188 -31.13 21.60 -32.88
CA GLU A 188 -31.16 20.49 -33.82
C GLU A 188 -30.03 20.55 -34.87
N ALA A 189 -29.78 19.37 -35.45
CA ALA A 189 -29.51 19.07 -36.86
C ALA A 189 -28.32 19.69 -37.61
N GLN A 190 -27.48 18.81 -38.19
CA GLN A 190 -27.29 18.61 -39.65
C GLN A 190 -26.22 17.52 -39.86
N GLU A 191 -26.53 16.37 -40.46
CA GLU A 191 -26.74 16.07 -41.89
C GLU A 191 -25.44 15.65 -42.62
N ALA A 192 -25.46 14.37 -43.04
CA ALA A 192 -24.80 13.68 -44.15
C ALA A 192 -23.66 14.35 -44.97
N HIS A 193 -22.59 13.57 -45.22
CA HIS A 193 -22.07 13.38 -46.59
C HIS A 193 -21.25 12.06 -46.76
N GLU A 194 -21.69 11.28 -47.75
CA GLU A 194 -21.09 10.24 -48.61
C GLU A 194 -19.73 9.57 -48.35
N PRO A 195 -19.61 8.30 -48.79
CA PRO A 195 -18.41 7.76 -49.42
C PRO A 195 -18.59 7.57 -50.96
N ALA A 196 -17.57 8.00 -51.70
CA ALA A 196 -17.21 7.54 -53.05
C ALA A 196 -15.77 7.00 -52.94
N GLU A 197 -15.28 5.95 -53.59
CA GLU A 197 -15.69 5.04 -54.67
C GLU A 197 -14.99 3.69 -54.41
#